data_AF-A0A3N5HBL0-F1
#
_entry.id   AF-A0A3N5HBL0-F1
#
_cell.length_a   1.000
_cell.length_b   1.000
_cell.length_c   1.000
_cell.angle_alpha   90.00
_cell.angle_beta   90.00
_cell.angle_gamma   90.00
#
_symmetry.space_group_name_H-M   'P 1'
#
loop_
_entity.id
_entity.type
_entity.pdbx_description
1 polymer ?
#
loop_
_entity_poly.entity_id
_entity_poly.type
_entity_poly.pdbx_seq_one_letter_code
_entity_poly.pdbx_strand_id
1 'polypeptide(L)'
;MPSTKTTFAQGQLRSLVERIERLEEEKKTIAGDIKEVYAEAKANGFDTKILRKVISLRKKEAAEREEEQSMLDLYLAALGMVPGETEEAA
;
A
#
# COMPACT_ATOMS: atom_id res chain seq x y z
N MET A 1 -38.82 -26.49 -21.04
CA MET A 1 -38.79 -25.40 -20.05
C MET A 1 -37.37 -24.86 -19.95
N PRO A 2 -36.94 -23.91 -20.79
CA PRO A 2 -35.74 -23.14 -20.46
C PRO A 2 -36.08 -22.20 -19.29
N SER A 3 -35.09 -21.88 -18.46
CA SER A 3 -35.01 -20.68 -17.62
C SER A 3 -34.98 -20.78 -16.10
N THR A 4 -35.18 -21.92 -15.44
CA THR A 4 -34.98 -21.94 -13.96
C THR A 4 -33.52 -21.67 -13.57
N LYS A 5 -32.55 -22.13 -14.38
CA LYS A 5 -31.12 -21.82 -14.21
C LYS A 5 -30.80 -20.36 -14.54
N THR A 6 -31.48 -19.78 -15.53
CA THR A 6 -31.27 -18.38 -15.95
C THR A 6 -31.77 -17.40 -14.90
N THR A 7 -32.93 -17.65 -14.28
CA THR A 7 -33.46 -16.82 -13.19
C THR A 7 -32.61 -16.92 -11.93
N PHE A 8 -32.09 -18.11 -11.61
CA PHE A 8 -31.15 -18.30 -10.50
C PHE A 8 -29.82 -17.56 -10.74
N ALA A 9 -29.24 -17.67 -11.93
CA ALA A 9 -28.02 -16.97 -12.31
C ALA A 9 -28.18 -15.43 -12.27
N GLN A 10 -29.34 -14.91 -12.69
CA GLN A 10 -29.66 -13.48 -12.59
C GLN A 10 -29.74 -12.99 -11.14
N GLY A 11 -30.38 -13.75 -10.24
CA GLY A 11 -30.45 -13.41 -8.82
C GLY A 11 -29.08 -13.41 -8.13
N GLN A 12 -28.24 -14.40 -8.44
CA GLN A 12 -26.88 -14.47 -7.91
C GLN A 12 -26.00 -13.32 -8.41
N LEU A 13 -26.09 -13.00 -9.70
CA LEU A 13 -25.35 -11.87 -10.29
C LEU A 13 -25.75 -10.55 -9.63
N ARG A 14 -27.06 -10.31 -9.45
CA ARG A 14 -27.57 -9.10 -8.79
C ARG A 14 -27.05 -8.98 -7.36
N SER A 15 -27.07 -10.06 -6.57
CA SER A 15 -26.55 -10.06 -5.21
C SER A 15 -25.03 -9.79 -5.15
N LEU A 16 -24.26 -10.31 -6.11
CA LEU A 16 -22.82 -10.02 -6.20
C LEU A 16 -22.58 -8.54 -6.52
N VAL A 17 -23.30 -7.98 -7.50
CA VAL A 17 -23.19 -6.56 -7.89
C VAL A 17 -23.53 -5.65 -6.72
N GLU A 18 -24.68 -5.84 -6.08
CA GLU A 18 -25.12 -5.02 -4.93
C GLU A 18 -24.11 -5.07 -3.77
N ARG A 19 -23.50 -6.24 -3.52
CA ARG A 19 -22.44 -6.37 -2.50
C ARG A 19 -21.17 -5.63 -2.89
N ILE A 20 -20.76 -5.69 -4.16
CA ILE A 20 -19.56 -5.01 -4.65
C ILE A 20 -19.76 -3.49 -4.62
N GLU A 21 -20.91 -2.99 -5.05
CA GLU A 21 -21.23 -1.55 -5.03
C GLU A 21 -21.15 -0.98 -3.61
N ARG A 22 -21.74 -1.66 -2.63
CA ARG A 22 -21.61 -1.28 -1.22
C ARG A 22 -20.15 -1.25 -0.76
N LEU A 23 -19.36 -2.27 -1.11
CA LEU A 23 -17.94 -2.32 -0.75
C LEU A 23 -17.12 -1.20 -1.43
N GLU A 24 -17.45 -0.81 -2.67
CA GLU A 24 -16.80 0.32 -3.35
C GLU A 24 -17.18 1.66 -2.70
N GLU A 25 -18.42 1.83 -2.23
CA GLU A 25 -18.82 3.00 -1.45
C GLU A 25 -18.05 3.08 -0.12
N GLU A 26 -17.98 1.99 0.64
CA GLU A 26 -17.21 1.91 1.89
C GLU A 26 -15.73 2.24 1.65
N LYS A 27 -15.14 1.66 0.61
CA LYS A 27 -13.76 1.92 0.19
C LYS A 27 -13.53 3.38 -0.19
N LYS A 28 -14.51 4.04 -0.81
CA LYS A 28 -14.43 5.47 -1.14
C LYS A 28 -14.42 6.33 0.12
N THR A 29 -15.26 6.02 1.10
CA THR A 29 -15.29 6.69 2.41
C THR A 29 -13.95 6.54 3.12
N ILE A 30 -13.46 5.29 3.26
CA ILE A 30 -12.16 5.00 3.89
C ILE A 30 -11.01 5.71 3.14
N ALA A 31 -11.05 5.75 1.81
CA ALA A 31 -10.05 6.47 1.03
C ALA A 31 -10.12 8.00 1.24
N GLY A 32 -11.29 8.54 1.57
CA GLY A 32 -11.48 9.92 2.03
C GLY A 32 -10.78 10.16 3.36
N ASP A 33 -11.11 9.35 4.36
CA ASP A 33 -10.55 9.46 5.71
C ASP A 33 -9.01 9.35 5.69
N ILE A 34 -8.46 8.41 4.91
CA ILE A 34 -7.01 8.27 4.74
C ILE A 34 -6.38 9.54 4.16
N LYS A 35 -7.04 10.20 3.20
CA LYS A 35 -6.54 11.46 2.63
C LYS A 35 -6.53 12.58 3.66
N GLU A 36 -7.55 12.66 4.50
CA GLU A 36 -7.62 13.64 5.59
C GLU A 36 -6.48 13.45 6.58
N VAL A 37 -6.19 12.21 7.00
CA VAL A 37 -5.05 11.90 7.87
C VAL A 37 -3.71 12.30 7.23
N TYR A 38 -3.52 12.05 5.93
CA TYR A 38 -2.32 12.55 5.25
C TYR A 38 -2.27 14.08 5.15
N ALA A 39 -3.42 14.74 4.99
CA ALA A 39 -3.48 16.19 4.96
C ALA A 39 -3.14 16.80 6.34
N GLU A 40 -3.65 16.21 7.41
CA GLU A 40 -3.31 16.56 8.79
C GLU A 40 -1.81 16.36 9.07
N ALA A 41 -1.27 15.20 8.69
CA ALA A 41 0.16 14.94 8.81
C ALA A 41 1.00 16.01 8.06
N LYS A 42 0.56 16.41 6.86
CA LYS A 42 1.21 17.49 6.11
C LYS A 42 1.11 18.85 6.83
N ALA A 43 -0.05 19.18 7.39
CA ALA A 43 -0.25 20.42 8.15
C ALA A 43 0.62 20.46 9.42
N ASN A 44 0.86 19.30 10.03
CA ASN A 44 1.75 19.12 11.17
C ASN A 44 3.24 19.05 10.78
N GLY A 45 3.59 19.24 9.50
CA GLY A 45 4.98 19.32 9.03
C GLY A 45 5.62 17.99 8.63
N PHE A 46 4.87 16.89 8.56
CA PHE A 46 5.39 15.60 8.10
C PHE A 46 5.41 15.47 6.58
N ASP A 47 6.43 14.80 6.03
CA ASP A 47 6.46 14.44 4.61
C ASP A 47 5.57 13.21 4.34
N THR A 48 4.39 13.48 3.77
CA THR A 48 3.43 12.45 3.32
C THR A 48 4.01 11.40 2.36
N LYS A 49 5.04 11.73 1.56
CA LYS A 49 5.69 10.76 0.66
C LYS A 49 6.49 9.73 1.47
N ILE A 50 7.21 10.18 2.48
CA ILE A 50 7.96 9.29 3.38
C ILE A 50 7.00 8.46 4.22
N LEU A 51 5.92 9.04 4.74
CA LEU A 51 4.90 8.29 5.48
C LEU A 51 4.29 7.15 4.65
N ARG A 52 4.00 7.39 3.36
CA ARG A 52 3.52 6.34 2.45
C ARG A 52 4.54 5.21 2.27
N LYS A 53 5.83 5.54 2.15
CA LYS A 53 6.91 4.54 2.09
C LYS A 53 6.98 3.73 3.39
N VAL A 54 6.91 4.39 4.54
CA VAL A 54 6.91 3.72 5.86
C VAL A 54 5.74 2.75 5.98
N ILE A 55 4.52 3.17 5.61
CA ILE A 55 3.35 2.27 5.63
C ILE A 55 3.54 1.09 4.69
N SER A 56 4.09 1.32 3.49
CA SER A 56 4.39 0.23 2.55
C SER A 56 5.41 -0.75 3.12
N LEU A 57 6.49 -0.27 3.74
CA LEU A 57 7.50 -1.11 4.39
C LEU A 57 6.92 -1.89 5.57
N ARG A 58 6.01 -1.29 6.33
CA ARG A 58 5.32 -1.94 7.45
C ARG A 58 4.33 -3.02 7.02
N LYS A 59 3.84 -2.98 5.78
CA LYS A 59 2.99 -4.03 5.21
C LYS A 59 3.77 -5.27 4.76
N LYS A 60 5.06 -5.11 4.44
CA LYS A 60 5.94 -6.24 4.11
C LYS A 60 6.25 -7.07 5.35
N GLU A 61 6.48 -8.36 5.13
CA GLU A 61 6.91 -9.28 6.18
C GLU A 61 8.31 -8.90 6.69
N ALA A 62 8.61 -9.21 7.95
CA ALA A 62 9.88 -8.81 8.56
C ALA A 62 11.09 -9.41 7.84
N ALA A 63 11.01 -10.68 7.45
CA ALA A 63 12.07 -11.37 6.72
C ALA A 63 12.30 -10.78 5.32
N GLU A 64 11.23 -10.50 4.57
CA GLU A 64 11.32 -9.85 3.25
C GLU A 64 11.96 -8.46 3.36
N ARG A 65 11.62 -7.69 4.40
CA ARG A 65 12.23 -6.38 4.65
C ARG A 65 13.73 -6.50 4.94
N GLU A 66 14.14 -7.48 5.74
CA GLU A 66 15.54 -7.69 6.13
C GLU A 66 16.40 -8.15 4.95
N GLU A 67 15.86 -9.04 4.10
CA GLU A 67 16.51 -9.48 2.87
C GLU A 67 16.69 -8.32 1.88
N GLU A 68 15.62 -7.54 1.62
CA GLU A 68 15.69 -6.36 0.76
C GLU A 68 16.67 -5.32 1.29
N GLN A 69 16.70 -5.08 2.61
CA GLN A 69 17.63 -4.14 3.22
C GLN A 69 19.08 -4.61 3.07
N SER A 70 19.35 -5.90 3.29
CA SER A 70 20.69 -6.47 3.14
C SER A 70 21.22 -6.34 1.70
N MET A 71 20.35 -6.59 0.71
CA MET A 71 20.68 -6.42 -0.71
C MET A 71 20.91 -4.96 -1.08
N LEU A 72 20.08 -4.06 -0.53
CA LEU A 72 20.21 -2.62 -0.74
C LEU A 72 21.53 -2.10 -0.16
N ASP A 73 21.89 -2.53 1.04
CA ASP A 73 23.15 -2.14 1.69
C ASP A 73 24.36 -2.64 0.89
N LEU A 74 24.32 -3.87 0.38
CA LEU A 74 25.36 -4.40 -0.52
C LEU A 74 25.52 -3.55 -1.78
N TYR A 75 24.42 -3.15 -2.41
CA TYR A 75 24.47 -2.32 -3.62
C TYR A 75 24.93 -0.89 -3.33
N LEU A 76 24.50 -0.30 -2.22
CA LEU A 76 24.99 1.02 -1.79
C LEU A 76 26.48 0.99 -1.45
N ALA A 77 26.96 -0.09 -0.82
CA ALA A 77 28.38 -0.32 -0.57
C ALA A 77 29.19 -0.41 -1.86
N ALA A 78 28.71 -1.20 -2.83
CA ALA A 78 29.37 -1.30 -4.14
C ALA A 78 29.41 0.04 -4.90
N LEU A 79 28.49 0.95 -4.64
CA LEU A 79 28.42 2.28 -5.23
C LEU A 79 29.12 3.37 -4.39
N GLY A 80 29.71 3.02 -3.24
CA GLY A 80 30.37 3.98 -2.33
C GLY A 80 29.40 4.97 -1.67
N MET A 81 28.13 4.61 -1.53
CA MET A 81 27.07 5.48 -1.00
C MET A 81 26.69 5.15 0.46
N VAL A 82 27.57 4.46 1.19
CA VAL A 82 27.29 4.04 2.58
C VAL A 82 27.34 5.27 3.50
N PRO A 83 26.29 5.54 4.29
CA PRO A 83 26.29 6.61 5.27
C PRO A 83 27.18 6.19 6.46
N GLY A 84 28.50 6.36 6.34
CA GLY A 84 29.44 6.03 7.41
C GLY A 84 30.93 6.01 7.05
N GLU A 85 31.31 5.96 5.76
CA GLU A 85 32.72 5.79 5.36
C GLU A 85 33.27 6.91 4.46
N THR A 86 32.61 8.07 4.36
CA THR A 86 33.11 9.19 3.54
C THR A 86 34.16 10.07 4.23
N GLU A 87 34.84 9.59 5.28
CA GLU A 87 35.90 10.32 5.99
C GLU A 87 37.18 9.47 6.15
N GLU A 88 37.79 9.02 5.06
CA GLU A 88 39.22 8.65 5.08
C GLU A 88 39.89 8.67 3.69
N ALA A 89 39.58 9.69 2.89
CA ALA A 89 40.31 9.96 1.64
C ALA A 89 40.52 11.46 1.43
N ALA A 90 41.32 12.06 2.30
CA ALA A 90 42.04 13.32 2.05
C ALA A 90 43.40 13.27 2.73
#